data_AF-A0AAW6YG17-F1
#
_entry.id   AF-A0AAW6YG17-F1
#
_cell.length_a   1.000
_cell.length_b   1.000
_cell.length_c   1.000
_cell.angle_alpha   90.00
_cell.angle_beta   90.00
_cell.angle_gamma   90.00
#
_symmetry.space_group_name_H-M   'P 1'
#
loop_
_entity.id
_entity.type
_entity.pdbx_description
1 polymer ?
#
loop_
_entity_poly.entity_id
_entity_poly.type
_entity_poly.pdbx_seq_one_letter_code
_entity_poly.pdbx_strand_id
1 'polypeptide(L)'
;EEGLPSDKAEYYLAQGYARNDRVGKSYLEAMHEDTLHGAKTKYETEINQRGEVVRTDKAYPGSMGNTVQLTIDTDFQKKIEEILEGYLHGSSTGKNNSIYVVASDPNN
;
A
#
# COMPACT_ATOMS: atom_id res chain seq x y z
N GLU A 1 9.72 5.41 12.57
CA GLU A 1 8.93 4.76 11.51
C GLU A 1 8.43 3.43 12.05
N GLU A 2 7.14 3.12 11.85
CA GLU A 2 6.58 1.82 12.23
C GLU A 2 6.95 0.81 11.14
N GLY A 3 7.74 -0.22 11.49
CA GLY A 3 8.12 -1.33 10.59
C GLY A 3 6.96 -2.31 10.40
N LEU A 4 7.26 -3.61 10.41
CA LEU A 4 6.23 -4.64 10.24
C LEU A 4 5.16 -4.56 11.35
N PRO A 5 3.86 -4.65 11.01
CA PRO A 5 2.78 -4.78 12.00
C PRO A 5 3.04 -5.96 12.93
N SER A 6 2.89 -5.76 14.24
CA SER A 6 3.26 -6.76 15.25
C SER A 6 2.45 -8.06 15.12
N ASP A 7 1.19 -7.96 14.73
CA ASP A 7 0.26 -9.06 14.48
C ASP A 7 0.58 -9.88 13.23
N LYS A 8 1.28 -9.28 12.25
CA LYS A 8 1.66 -9.92 10.97
C LYS A 8 3.16 -10.08 10.79
N ALA A 9 3.96 -9.78 11.82
CA ALA A 9 5.41 -9.79 11.72
C ALA A 9 5.95 -11.15 11.27
N GLU A 10 5.44 -12.24 11.85
CA GLU A 10 5.88 -13.60 11.50
C GLU A 10 5.56 -13.96 10.03
N TYR A 11 4.39 -13.55 9.53
CA TYR A 11 3.99 -13.73 8.14
C TYR A 11 4.99 -13.06 7.18
N TYR A 12 5.29 -11.78 7.39
CA TYR A 12 6.20 -11.02 6.51
C TYR A 12 7.66 -11.47 6.66
N LEU A 13 8.11 -11.82 7.87
CA LEU A 13 9.45 -12.37 8.08
C LEU A 13 9.64 -13.69 7.32
N ALA A 14 8.62 -14.56 7.28
CA ALA A 14 8.66 -15.80 6.50
C ALA A 14 8.73 -15.55 4.98
N GLN A 15 8.21 -14.41 4.50
CA GLN A 15 8.32 -13.94 3.11
C GLN A 15 9.65 -13.22 2.81
N GLY A 16 10.55 -13.10 3.79
CA GLY A 16 11.89 -12.51 3.60
C GLY A 16 11.95 -10.99 3.80
N TYR A 17 10.91 -10.37 4.34
CA TYR A 17 10.93 -8.97 4.75
C TYR A 17 11.83 -8.78 5.97
N ALA A 18 12.48 -7.63 6.08
CA ALA A 18 13.14 -7.24 7.31
C ALA A 18 12.13 -6.61 8.30
N ARG A 19 12.44 -6.68 9.59
CA ARG A 19 11.54 -6.19 10.65
C ARG A 19 11.22 -4.70 10.56
N ASN A 20 12.12 -3.92 9.96
CA ASN A 20 11.96 -2.49 9.70
C ASN A 20 11.31 -2.18 8.34
N ASP A 21 10.81 -3.20 7.63
CA ASP A 21 10.15 -3.00 6.35
C ASP A 21 8.78 -2.37 6.55
N ARG A 22 8.39 -1.54 5.58
CA ARG A 22 7.06 -0.94 5.48
C ARG A 22 6.24 -1.79 4.53
N VAL A 23 5.00 -2.04 4.93
CA VAL A 23 4.03 -2.84 4.18
C VAL A 23 2.68 -2.12 4.19
N GLY A 24 1.89 -2.35 3.14
CA GLY A 24 0.50 -1.94 3.06
C GLY A 24 -0.34 -2.56 4.17
N LYS A 25 -0.95 -1.73 5.03
CA LYS A 25 -1.67 -2.24 6.20
C LYS A 25 -3.15 -2.54 5.93
N SER A 26 -3.72 -1.90 4.91
CA SER A 26 -5.17 -1.93 4.67
C SER A 26 -5.56 -1.84 3.20
N TYR A 27 -6.76 -2.33 2.89
CA TYR A 27 -7.42 -2.19 1.59
C TYR A 27 -6.52 -2.59 0.41
N LEU A 28 -6.41 -1.73 -0.61
CA LEU A 28 -5.66 -1.99 -1.84
C LEU A 28 -4.18 -2.27 -1.57
N GLU A 29 -3.57 -1.57 -0.61
CA GLU A 29 -2.15 -1.78 -0.31
C GLU A 29 -1.90 -3.16 0.26
N ALA A 30 -2.72 -3.62 1.21
CA ALA A 30 -2.59 -4.95 1.78
C ALA A 30 -2.95 -6.06 0.78
N MET A 31 -3.96 -5.83 -0.07
CA MET A 31 -4.40 -6.82 -1.06
C MET A 31 -3.40 -6.98 -2.23
N HIS A 32 -2.65 -5.94 -2.56
CA HIS A 32 -1.70 -5.94 -3.66
C HIS A 32 -0.23 -5.76 -3.21
N GLU A 33 0.08 -6.02 -1.94
CA GLU A 33 1.44 -5.89 -1.39
C GLU A 33 2.47 -6.63 -2.25
N ASP A 34 2.18 -7.87 -2.65
CA ASP A 34 3.09 -8.70 -3.48
C ASP A 34 3.40 -8.07 -4.85
N THR A 35 2.49 -7.26 -5.38
CA THR A 35 2.65 -6.56 -6.67
C THR A 35 3.30 -5.20 -6.49
N LEU A 36 2.90 -4.47 -5.44
CA LEU A 36 3.33 -3.10 -5.17
C LEU A 36 4.71 -3.03 -4.50
N HIS A 37 5.12 -4.09 -3.82
CA HIS A 37 6.40 -4.14 -3.12
C HIS A 37 7.57 -4.17 -4.12
N GLY A 38 8.46 -3.17 -4.01
CA GLY A 38 9.69 -3.12 -4.79
C GLY A 38 10.82 -3.93 -4.17
N ALA A 39 11.77 -4.38 -4.98
CA ALA A 39 12.94 -5.06 -4.46
C ALA A 39 13.90 -4.08 -3.79
N LYS A 40 14.33 -4.36 -2.56
CA LYS A 40 15.25 -3.49 -1.82
C LYS A 40 16.66 -3.55 -2.38
N THR A 41 17.34 -2.40 -2.41
CA THR A 41 18.78 -2.35 -2.64
C THR A 41 19.50 -3.06 -1.50
N LYS A 42 20.43 -3.96 -1.82
CA LYS A 42 21.29 -4.66 -0.86
C LYS A 42 22.73 -4.22 -1.05
N TYR A 43 23.41 -3.95 0.07
CA TYR A 43 24.83 -3.64 0.11
C TYR A 43 25.55 -4.73 0.88
N GLU A 44 26.72 -5.11 0.40
CA GLU A 44 27.63 -6.02 1.08
C GLU A 44 28.84 -5.21 1.55
N THR A 45 29.14 -5.28 2.84
CA THR A 45 30.24 -4.52 3.46
C THR A 45 31.24 -5.49 4.04
N GLU A 46 32.48 -5.43 3.55
CA GLU A 46 33.63 -6.17 4.07
C GLU A 46 34.33 -5.36 5.16
N ILE A 47 34.59 -5.99 6.30
CA ILE A 47 35.19 -5.37 7.49
C ILE A 47 36.46 -6.15 7.85
N ASN A 48 37.53 -5.44 8.20
CA ASN A 48 38.77 -6.07 8.66
C ASN A 48 38.67 -6.52 10.14
N GLN A 49 39.71 -7.22 10.62
CA GLN A 49 39.78 -7.71 12.00
C GLN A 49 39.77 -6.60 13.08
N ARG A 50 39.98 -5.34 12.69
CA ARG A 50 39.93 -4.16 13.59
C ARG A 50 38.57 -3.47 13.59
N GLY A 51 37.60 -3.96 12.80
CA GLY A 51 36.27 -3.36 12.68
C GLY A 51 36.19 -2.22 11.67
N GLU A 52 37.23 -1.98 10.87
CA GLU A 52 37.23 -0.92 9.86
C GLU A 52 36.63 -1.43 8.55
N VAL A 53 35.79 -0.61 7.92
CA VAL A 53 35.19 -0.92 6.62
C VAL A 53 36.27 -0.88 5.54
N VAL A 54 36.49 -2.02 4.89
CA VAL A 54 37.47 -2.18 3.82
C VAL A 54 36.81 -1.92 2.47
N ARG A 55 35.56 -2.35 2.30
CA ARG A 55 34.84 -2.26 1.03
C ARG A 55 33.33 -2.31 1.27
N THR A 56 32.58 -1.55 0.47
CA THR A 56 31.12 -1.67 0.39
C THR A 56 30.72 -1.73 -1.08
N ASP A 57 30.11 -2.84 -1.49
CA ASP A 57 29.59 -3.02 -2.84
C ASP A 57 28.07 -3.07 -2.83
N LYS A 58 27.46 -2.53 -3.88
CA LYS A 58 26.02 -2.66 -4.10
C LYS A 58 25.74 -4.04 -4.70
N ALA A 59 25.50 -5.02 -3.84
CA ALA A 59 25.22 -6.41 -4.22
C ALA A 59 23.91 -6.55 -5.02
N TYR A 60 22.89 -5.75 -4.70
CA TYR A 60 21.64 -5.73 -5.44
C TYR A 60 21.14 -4.29 -5.62
N PRO A 61 20.81 -3.82 -6.85
CA PRO A 61 20.47 -2.43 -7.09
C PRO A 61 19.11 -2.02 -6.52
N GLY A 62 18.22 -3.00 -6.28
CA GLY A 62 16.82 -2.74 -5.96
C GLY A 62 16.02 -2.33 -7.20
N SER A 63 14.70 -2.38 -7.09
CA SER A 63 13.79 -1.98 -8.17
C SER A 63 12.50 -1.42 -7.58
N MET A 64 11.86 -0.52 -8.33
CA MET A 64 10.49 -0.10 -8.02
C MET A 64 9.54 -1.30 -8.11
N GLY A 65 8.51 -1.33 -7.27
CA GLY A 65 7.42 -2.28 -7.41
C GLY A 65 6.57 -1.99 -8.64
N ASN A 66 5.60 -2.86 -8.92
CA ASN A 66 4.72 -2.65 -10.06
C ASN A 66 3.63 -1.63 -9.73
N THR A 67 3.05 -1.04 -10.77
CA THR A 67 1.89 -0.16 -10.66
C THR A 67 0.60 -0.97 -10.82
N VAL A 68 -0.38 -0.73 -9.95
CA VAL A 68 -1.74 -1.27 -10.09
C VAL A 68 -2.64 -0.20 -10.68
N GLN A 69 -3.34 -0.54 -11.76
CA GLN A 69 -4.36 0.33 -12.36
C GLN A 69 -5.75 -0.15 -11.95
N LEU A 70 -6.58 0.77 -11.46
CA LEU A 70 -7.94 0.49 -11.01
C LEU A 70 -8.94 0.65 -12.16
N THR A 71 -10.10 0.00 -12.03
CA THR A 71 -11.24 0.19 -12.94
C THR A 71 -12.06 1.44 -12.63
N ILE A 72 -11.87 2.02 -11.44
CA ILE A 72 -12.60 3.20 -10.98
C ILE A 72 -12.09 4.44 -11.71
N ASP A 73 -12.98 5.09 -12.46
CA ASP A 73 -12.73 6.41 -13.00
C ASP A 73 -12.87 7.48 -11.90
N THR A 74 -11.84 8.33 -11.77
CA THR A 74 -11.76 9.31 -10.69
C THR A 74 -12.77 10.44 -10.83
N ASP A 75 -13.10 10.85 -12.06
CA ASP A 75 -14.03 11.95 -12.29
C ASP A 75 -15.47 11.48 -12.11
N PHE A 76 -15.78 10.24 -12.52
CA PHE A 76 -17.04 9.58 -12.25
C PHE A 76 -17.30 9.43 -10.74
N GLN A 77 -16.31 8.92 -10.00
CA GLN A 77 -16.40 8.77 -8.54
C GLN A 77 -16.72 10.12 -7.87
N LYS A 78 -15.96 11.17 -8.18
CA LYS A 78 -16.18 12.52 -7.65
C LYS A 78 -17.58 13.05 -7.97
N LYS A 79 -18.08 12.79 -9.19
CA LYS A 79 -19.40 13.27 -9.60
C LYS A 79 -20.51 12.59 -8.80
N ILE A 80 -20.39 11.29 -8.55
CA ILE A 80 -21.35 10.56 -7.69
C ILE A 80 -21.29 11.09 -6.27
N GLU A 81 -20.10 11.26 -5.69
CA GLU A 81 -19.91 11.81 -4.34
C GLU A 81 -20.59 13.17 -4.18
N GLU A 82 -20.37 14.10 -5.12
CA GLU A 82 -21.00 15.43 -5.13
C GLU A 82 -22.54 15.34 -5.13
N ILE A 83 -23.10 14.45 -5.95
CA ILE A 83 -24.55 14.21 -6.02
C ILE A 83 -25.07 13.68 -4.68
N LEU A 84 -24.38 12.70 -4.09
CA LEU A 84 -24.77 12.06 -2.83
C LEU A 84 -24.71 13.03 -1.65
N GLU A 85 -23.66 13.85 -1.58
CA GLU A 85 -23.52 14.92 -0.58
C GLU A 85 -24.68 15.90 -0.67
N GLY A 86 -25.05 16.32 -1.89
CA GLY A 86 -26.21 17.18 -2.13
C GLY A 86 -27.52 16.59 -1.59
N TYR A 87 -27.77 15.30 -1.81
CA TYR A 87 -28.96 14.60 -1.29
C TYR A 87 -28.96 14.49 0.24
N LEU A 88 -27.82 14.22 0.87
CA LEU A 88 -27.69 14.13 2.33
C LEU A 88 -27.96 15.48 3.00
N HIS A 89 -27.38 16.56 2.48
CA HIS A 89 -27.62 17.91 3.00
C HIS A 89 -29.08 18.35 2.85
N GLY A 90 -29.74 18.00 1.74
CA GLY A 90 -31.14 18.34 1.50
C GLY A 90 -32.16 17.49 2.27
N SER A 91 -31.82 16.24 2.62
CA SER A 91 -32.73 15.27 3.25
C SER A 91 -32.60 15.15 4.77
N SER A 92 -31.84 16.05 5.41
CA SER A 92 -31.51 16.02 6.85
C SER A 92 -32.72 16.26 7.76
N THR A 93 -33.66 15.32 7.76
CA THR A 93 -34.78 15.19 8.70
C THR A 93 -34.50 14.02 9.65
N GLY A 94 -33.39 14.13 10.38
CA GLY A 94 -33.13 13.48 11.68
C GLY A 94 -33.10 11.94 11.79
N LYS A 95 -33.42 11.17 10.75
CA LYS A 95 -33.52 9.69 10.86
C LYS A 95 -32.72 8.88 9.82
N ASN A 96 -32.37 9.46 8.67
CA ASN A 96 -31.56 8.81 7.64
C ASN A 96 -30.33 9.68 7.34
N ASN A 97 -29.13 9.22 7.74
CA ASN A 97 -27.89 10.00 7.63
C ASN A 97 -26.80 9.27 6.81
N SER A 98 -27.19 8.29 5.98
CA SER A 98 -26.22 7.51 5.20
C SER A 98 -26.85 7.09 3.89
N ILE A 99 -26.09 7.25 2.80
CA ILE A 99 -26.43 6.76 1.46
C ILE A 99 -25.23 5.96 0.96
N TYR A 100 -25.48 4.79 0.38
CA TYR A 100 -24.47 3.92 -0.20
C TYR A 100 -24.85 3.64 -1.65
N VAL A 101 -23.87 3.76 -2.56
CA VAL A 101 -24.04 3.46 -3.98
C VAL A 101 -22.88 2.60 -4.45
N VAL A 102 -23.19 1.59 -5.25
CA VAL A 102 -22.20 0.76 -5.95
C VAL A 102 -22.58 0.75 -7.42
N ALA A 103 -21.62 1.06 -8.27
CA ALA A 103 -21.75 1.01 -9.72
C ALA A 103 -20.64 0.12 -10.28
N SER A 104 -21.01 -0.70 -11.27
CA SER A 104 -20.09 -1.59 -11.99
C SER A 104 -20.57 -1.70 -13.43
N ASP A 105 -19.64 -1.88 -14.37
CA ASP A 105 -20.01 -2.25 -15.73
C ASP A 105 -20.43 -3.73 -15.74
N PRO A 106 -21.67 -4.08 -16.14
CA PRO A 106 -22.12 -5.48 -16.17
C PRO A 106 -21.41 -6.32 -17.24
N ASN A 107 -20.70 -5.70 -18.18
CA ASN A 107 -19.99 -6.36 -19.27
C ASN A 107 -18.46 -6.40 -19.06
N ASN A 108 -17.92 -5.64 -18.09
CA ASN A 108 -16.61 -5.80 -17.42
C ASN A 108 -16.26 -4.54 -16.59
#